data_AF-B9FNZ9-F1
#
_entry.id   AF-B9FNZ9-F1
#
_cell.length_a   1.000
_cell.length_b   1.000
_cell.length_c   1.000
_cell.angle_alpha   90.00
_cell.angle_beta   90.00
_cell.angle_gamma   90.00
#
_symmetry.space_group_name_H-M   'P 1'
#
loop_
_entity.id
_entity.type
_entity.pdbx_description
1 polymer ?
#
loop_
_entity_poly.entity_id
_entity_poly.type
_entity_poly.pdbx_seq_one_letter_code
_entity_poly.pdbx_strand_id
1 'polypeptide(L)'
;MKGQGPWRRRHGGNEDGCALVVAGELELLLPERLLILNQAATTLCWDDSSRCEHKSTEKDDSKIKYAERKALLPRLVYLSMHGCASSLRETQLNGSGLDTDATEMKPLLLKYARSIGYSIDDALSVILGMSSGKKSVKDFTPDIVSWMSFAVFINAWNLWSNESVVPRADESSPSSWQIVDSLVKICVEEQLIDANRILTSPGNNIPVLVQMITEPISWHLVVIQSCVRSMAPQGKKKKKGGPSERPNVPRLQAIQRSVQCMIDTLRSVQSWLSDQMRPEEQALDILLSYLQGGNEDGPGQISCILEENSARHNPELGERIAQSLETWSSAGVVRRIVGAEKELLVELKKICDSKLKLLASVSASLSSALH
;
A
#
# COMPACT_ATOMS: atom_id res chain seq x y z
N MET A 1 -8.47 15.03 61.81
CA MET A 1 -7.69 13.79 62.04
C MET A 1 -6.69 13.65 60.90
N LYS A 2 -5.40 13.59 61.24
CA LYS A 2 -4.26 13.45 60.31
C LYS A 2 -3.98 11.96 60.06
N GLY A 3 -3.60 11.60 58.84
CA GLY A 3 -2.84 10.39 58.49
C GLY A 3 -1.92 10.73 57.32
N GLN A 4 -0.64 11.03 57.59
CA GLN A 4 0.53 10.14 57.44
C GLN A 4 1.03 10.03 55.97
N GLY A 5 2.25 10.56 55.71
CA GLY A 5 3.04 10.29 54.48
C GLY A 5 3.86 9.00 54.60
N PRO A 6 5.09 8.91 54.06
CA PRO A 6 5.60 9.30 52.74
C PRO A 6 6.47 8.17 52.10
N TRP A 7 6.49 7.94 50.77
CA TRP A 7 7.63 7.24 50.12
C TRP A 7 7.83 7.65 48.66
N ARG A 8 9.09 8.00 48.34
CA ARG A 8 9.63 8.08 46.97
C ARG A 8 9.63 6.69 46.32
N ARG A 9 9.33 6.63 45.03
CA ARG A 9 10.23 5.98 44.05
C ARG A 9 10.03 6.54 42.64
N ARG A 10 11.16 6.86 42.02
CA ARG A 10 11.38 7.24 40.63
C ARG A 10 11.56 5.95 39.80
N HIS A 11 11.40 6.11 38.48
CA HIS A 11 11.63 5.17 37.38
C HIS A 11 10.42 4.34 36.92
N GLY A 12 9.79 4.85 35.85
CA GLY A 12 9.10 4.08 34.82
C GLY A 12 9.40 4.80 33.50
N GLY A 13 10.10 4.12 32.59
CA GLY A 13 10.47 4.64 31.27
C GLY A 13 9.23 4.92 30.43
N ASN A 14 9.29 6.01 29.66
CA ASN A 14 8.21 6.49 28.80
C ASN A 14 8.16 5.69 27.48
N GLU A 15 8.17 4.37 27.55
CA GLU A 15 8.13 3.47 26.38
C GLU A 15 6.69 3.14 25.95
N ASP A 16 5.75 3.11 26.91
CA ASP A 16 4.32 2.82 26.64
C ASP A 16 3.61 3.93 25.85
N GLY A 17 4.10 5.17 25.94
CA GLY A 17 3.54 6.32 25.22
C GLY A 17 3.80 6.31 23.71
N CYS A 18 4.89 5.68 23.25
CA CYS A 18 5.19 5.57 21.82
C CYS A 18 4.40 4.44 21.15
N ALA A 19 4.21 3.32 21.85
CA ALA A 19 3.48 2.17 21.31
C ALA A 19 1.98 2.49 21.06
N LEU A 20 1.35 3.23 21.97
CA LEU A 20 -0.05 3.67 21.83
C LEU A 20 -0.28 4.68 20.69
N VAL A 21 0.71 5.54 20.40
CA VAL A 21 0.64 6.50 19.30
C VAL A 21 0.86 5.81 17.95
N VAL A 22 1.76 4.83 17.88
CA VAL A 22 1.97 4.00 16.67
C VAL A 22 0.73 3.15 16.37
N ALA A 23 0.06 2.60 17.39
CA ALA A 23 -1.17 1.83 17.22
C ALA A 23 -2.34 2.69 16.69
N GLY A 24 -2.59 3.87 17.27
CA GLY A 24 -3.64 4.77 16.79
C GLY A 24 -3.38 5.40 15.41
N GLU A 25 -2.11 5.48 14.98
CA GLU A 25 -1.72 5.96 13.65
C GLU A 25 -1.79 4.87 12.58
N LEU A 26 -1.53 3.60 12.94
CA LEU A 26 -1.83 2.46 12.07
C LEU A 26 -3.34 2.26 11.88
N GLU A 27 -4.16 2.48 12.91
CA GLU A 27 -5.64 2.41 12.81
C GLU A 27 -6.23 3.40 11.80
N LEU A 28 -5.57 4.55 11.57
CA LEU A 28 -5.99 5.56 10.58
C LEU A 28 -5.47 5.27 9.16
N LEU A 29 -4.45 4.42 9.01
CA LEU A 29 -3.75 4.16 7.75
C LEU A 29 -3.99 2.75 7.18
N LEU A 30 -4.37 1.81 8.04
CA LEU A 30 -4.72 0.44 7.72
C LEU A 30 -6.05 0.13 8.40
N PRO A 31 -7.19 0.44 7.76
CA PRO A 31 -8.47 -0.07 8.27
C PRO A 31 -8.37 -1.60 8.37
N GLU A 32 -8.70 -2.16 9.54
CA GLU A 32 -8.73 -3.61 9.82
C GLU A 32 -9.55 -4.40 8.77
N ARG A 33 -10.42 -3.71 8.02
CA ARG A 33 -11.16 -4.23 6.85
C ARG A 33 -10.29 -4.59 5.64
N LEU A 34 -9.05 -4.10 5.54
CA LEU A 34 -8.13 -4.42 4.44
C LEU A 34 -7.62 -5.86 4.49
N LEU A 35 -7.50 -6.44 5.69
CA LEU A 35 -7.14 -7.85 5.84
C LEU A 35 -8.27 -8.75 5.33
N ILE A 36 -9.53 -8.32 5.53
CA ILE A 36 -10.73 -8.99 5.05
C ILE A 36 -10.87 -8.85 3.53
N LEU A 37 -10.61 -7.67 2.97
CA LEU A 37 -10.65 -7.46 1.51
C LEU A 37 -9.52 -8.20 0.78
N ASN A 38 -8.33 -8.29 1.36
CA ASN A 38 -7.21 -9.04 0.78
C ASN A 38 -7.47 -10.56 0.85
N GLN A 39 -8.12 -11.05 1.91
CA GLN A 39 -8.62 -12.44 1.99
C GLN A 39 -9.78 -12.71 1.02
N ALA A 40 -10.72 -11.77 0.86
CA ALA A 40 -11.84 -11.90 -0.07
C ALA A 40 -11.40 -11.87 -1.55
N ALA A 41 -10.41 -11.04 -1.89
CA ALA A 41 -9.86 -10.97 -3.24
C ALA A 41 -9.03 -12.22 -3.60
N THR A 42 -8.38 -12.85 -2.62
CA THR A 42 -7.67 -14.13 -2.82
C THR A 42 -8.58 -15.36 -2.82
N THR A 43 -9.74 -15.30 -2.16
CA THR A 43 -10.73 -16.41 -2.16
C THR A 43 -11.68 -16.41 -3.36
N LEU A 44 -11.73 -15.34 -4.16
CA LEU A 44 -12.46 -15.30 -5.44
C LEU A 44 -11.68 -15.94 -6.61
N CYS A 45 -10.41 -16.29 -6.41
CA CYS A 45 -9.73 -17.29 -7.24
C CYS A 45 -10.13 -18.66 -6.73
N TRP A 46 -10.85 -19.41 -7.55
CA TRP A 46 -11.38 -20.73 -7.23
C TRP A 46 -10.26 -21.61 -6.66
N ASP A 47 -10.43 -22.00 -5.39
CA ASP A 47 -9.57 -22.95 -4.70
C ASP A 47 -9.89 -24.32 -5.29
N ASP A 48 -9.19 -24.66 -6.37
CA ASP A 48 -9.33 -25.94 -7.06
C ASP A 48 -8.66 -27.03 -6.21
N SER A 49 -9.37 -27.43 -5.16
CA SER A 49 -9.05 -28.60 -4.34
C SER A 49 -9.38 -29.86 -5.14
N SER A 50 -8.59 -30.16 -6.17
CA SER A 50 -8.37 -31.52 -6.60
C SER A 50 -6.89 -31.87 -6.46
N ARG A 51 -6.66 -32.80 -5.54
CA ARG A 51 -5.36 -33.30 -5.11
C ARG A 51 -4.69 -34.05 -6.26
N CYS A 52 -3.79 -33.39 -6.98
CA CYS A 52 -2.83 -34.01 -7.89
C CYS A 52 -1.40 -33.74 -7.38
N GLU A 53 -0.69 -34.83 -7.11
CA GLU A 53 0.63 -34.83 -6.47
C GLU A 53 1.75 -34.21 -7.35
N HIS A 54 2.52 -33.33 -6.70
CA HIS A 54 3.93 -32.99 -6.89
C HIS A 54 4.51 -32.61 -8.26
N LYS A 55 4.70 -31.29 -8.44
CA LYS A 55 6.01 -30.63 -8.69
C LYS A 55 6.04 -29.30 -7.92
N SER A 56 6.45 -29.32 -6.65
CA SER A 56 6.16 -28.24 -5.68
C SER A 56 7.38 -27.48 -5.14
N THR A 57 8.47 -27.33 -5.89
CA THR A 57 9.66 -26.62 -5.37
C THR A 57 9.63 -25.10 -5.62
N GLU A 58 9.18 -24.61 -6.79
CA GLU A 58 9.17 -23.17 -7.09
C GLU A 58 8.00 -22.39 -6.44
N LYS A 59 6.82 -23.01 -6.36
CA LYS A 59 5.62 -22.38 -5.80
C LYS A 59 5.70 -22.17 -4.29
N ASP A 60 6.51 -22.98 -3.59
CA ASP A 60 6.72 -22.85 -2.14
C ASP A 60 7.78 -21.80 -1.82
N ASP A 61 8.84 -21.74 -2.64
CA ASP A 61 9.95 -20.78 -2.47
C ASP A 61 9.48 -19.32 -2.64
N SER A 62 8.56 -19.08 -3.59
CA SER A 62 7.92 -17.76 -3.79
C SER A 62 7.01 -17.34 -2.63
N LYS A 63 6.27 -18.28 -2.02
CA LYS A 63 5.45 -18.02 -0.83
C LYS A 63 6.30 -17.73 0.41
N ILE A 64 7.39 -18.45 0.60
CA ILE A 64 8.35 -18.22 1.68
C ILE A 64 8.95 -16.81 1.54
N LYS A 65 9.44 -16.45 0.34
CA LYS A 65 9.98 -15.11 0.06
C LYS A 65 8.95 -14.00 0.29
N TYR A 66 7.68 -14.23 -0.06
CA TYR A 66 6.60 -13.30 0.23
C TYR A 66 6.37 -13.12 1.74
N ALA A 67 6.30 -14.22 2.49
CA ALA A 67 6.12 -14.18 3.94
C ALA A 67 7.30 -13.49 4.65
N GLU A 68 8.53 -13.79 4.24
CA GLU A 68 9.73 -13.10 4.73
C GLU A 68 9.65 -11.59 4.49
N ARG A 69 9.25 -11.18 3.28
CA ARG A 69 9.09 -9.77 2.93
C ARG A 69 8.06 -9.07 3.83
N LYS A 70 6.89 -9.70 4.02
CA LYS A 70 5.83 -9.15 4.87
C LYS A 70 6.26 -9.06 6.34
N ALA A 71 7.08 -10.00 6.83
CA ALA A 71 7.63 -9.96 8.18
C ALA A 71 8.61 -8.79 8.41
N LEU A 72 9.25 -8.27 7.35
CA LEU A 72 10.15 -7.11 7.46
C LEU A 72 9.41 -5.78 7.56
N LEU A 73 8.19 -5.69 6.99
CA LEU A 73 7.47 -4.42 6.84
C LEU A 73 7.29 -3.66 8.16
N PRO A 74 6.83 -4.26 9.28
CA PRO A 74 6.61 -3.51 10.51
C PRO A 74 7.87 -2.82 11.02
N ARG A 75 9.02 -3.52 10.96
CA ARG A 75 10.29 -2.96 11.43
C ARG A 75 10.84 -1.91 10.48
N LEU A 76 10.74 -2.13 9.16
CA LEU A 76 11.14 -1.14 8.14
C LEU A 76 10.31 0.14 8.23
N VAL A 77 9.00 0.03 8.44
CA VAL A 77 8.09 1.18 8.64
C VAL A 77 8.47 1.93 9.91
N TYR A 78 8.66 1.22 11.03
CA TYR A 78 9.09 1.83 12.30
C TYR A 78 10.41 2.61 12.14
N LEU A 79 11.45 1.98 11.57
CA LEU A 79 12.75 2.62 11.37
C LEU A 79 12.66 3.82 10.43
N SER A 80 11.82 3.72 9.38
CA SER A 80 11.56 4.84 8.46
C SER A 80 10.92 6.02 9.16
N MET A 81 9.91 5.78 10.01
CA MET A 81 9.28 6.82 10.82
C MET A 81 10.27 7.44 11.79
N HIS A 82 10.98 6.61 12.56
CA HIS A 82 11.84 7.06 13.63
C HIS A 82 13.08 7.83 13.10
N GLY A 83 13.70 7.33 12.03
CA GLY A 83 14.83 8.00 11.39
C GLY A 83 14.47 9.37 10.80
N CYS A 84 13.30 9.48 10.16
CA CYS A 84 12.81 10.77 9.65
C CYS A 84 12.48 11.77 10.77
N ALA A 85 11.96 11.28 11.90
CA ALA A 85 11.67 12.13 13.06
C ALA A 85 12.95 12.64 13.73
N SER A 86 13.99 11.80 13.78
CA SER A 86 15.22 12.07 14.51
C SER A 86 16.23 12.89 13.71
N SER A 87 16.42 12.60 12.41
CA SER A 87 17.37 13.33 11.54
C SER A 87 17.09 14.82 11.38
N LEU A 88 15.85 15.24 11.63
CA LEU A 88 15.44 16.64 11.51
C LEU A 88 15.41 17.36 12.86
N ARG A 89 15.58 16.61 13.96
CA ARG A 89 15.68 17.13 15.34
C ARG A 89 17.12 17.27 15.82
N GLU A 90 18.10 16.82 15.03
CA GLU A 90 19.49 16.73 15.42
C GLU A 90 20.20 18.09 15.39
N THR A 91 19.84 18.94 16.37
CA THR A 91 20.73 19.99 16.92
C THR A 91 20.93 19.84 18.43
N GLN A 92 20.29 18.88 19.13
CA GLN A 92 20.53 18.67 20.57
C GLN A 92 20.37 17.20 21.00
N LEU A 93 21.45 16.67 21.59
CA LEU A 93 21.59 15.43 22.40
C LEU A 93 22.22 14.22 21.68
N ASN A 94 23.52 14.02 21.96
CA ASN A 94 24.26 12.75 21.97
C ASN A 94 23.92 11.76 20.85
N GLY A 95 24.67 11.81 19.75
CA GLY A 95 24.56 11.00 18.54
C GLY A 95 24.86 9.50 18.69
N SER A 96 24.16 8.81 19.60
CA SER A 96 24.24 7.35 19.78
C SER A 96 23.02 6.61 19.21
N GLY A 97 21.85 7.25 19.11
CA GLY A 97 20.61 6.60 18.67
C GLY A 97 20.47 6.47 17.14
N LEU A 98 20.78 7.54 16.41
CA LEU A 98 20.65 7.59 14.94
C LEU A 98 21.54 6.53 14.26
N ASP A 99 22.73 6.31 14.81
CA ASP A 99 23.71 5.35 14.29
C ASP A 99 23.27 3.89 14.52
N THR A 100 22.51 3.62 15.58
CA THR A 100 21.99 2.28 15.89
C THR A 100 20.82 1.90 14.97
N ASP A 101 19.90 2.83 14.74
CA ASP A 101 18.79 2.61 13.80
C ASP A 101 19.31 2.51 12.35
N ALA A 102 20.36 3.29 12.04
CA ALA A 102 21.05 3.21 10.76
C ALA A 102 21.63 1.81 10.57
N THR A 103 22.46 1.39 11.50
CA THR A 103 23.10 0.08 11.42
C THR A 103 22.11 -1.09 11.33
N GLU A 104 20.87 -0.93 11.81
CA GLU A 104 19.80 -1.93 11.65
C GLU A 104 19.05 -1.88 10.30
N MET A 105 18.70 -0.71 9.76
CA MET A 105 17.86 -0.64 8.56
C MET A 105 18.60 -1.16 7.29
N LYS A 106 19.92 -0.99 7.19
CA LYS A 106 20.72 -1.51 6.06
C LYS A 106 20.62 -3.04 5.89
N PRO A 107 20.88 -3.90 6.91
CA PRO A 107 20.71 -5.34 6.76
C PRO A 107 19.27 -5.77 6.47
N LEU A 108 18.27 -5.03 6.95
CA LEU A 108 16.86 -5.29 6.62
C LEU A 108 16.56 -4.99 5.15
N LEU A 109 17.09 -3.90 4.60
CA LEU A 109 16.99 -3.56 3.17
C LEU A 109 17.72 -4.59 2.29
N LEU A 110 18.90 -5.05 2.71
CA LEU A 110 19.62 -6.15 2.04
C LEU A 110 18.78 -7.44 2.03
N LYS A 111 18.11 -7.76 3.13
CA LYS A 111 17.20 -8.92 3.20
C LYS A 111 15.95 -8.70 2.33
N TYR A 112 15.41 -7.48 2.30
CA TYR A 112 14.27 -7.14 1.44
C TYR A 112 14.62 -7.33 -0.05
N ALA A 113 15.75 -6.78 -0.51
CA ALA A 113 16.24 -6.95 -1.88
C ALA A 113 16.38 -8.43 -2.26
N ARG A 114 16.96 -9.25 -1.37
CA ARG A 114 17.03 -10.70 -1.60
C ARG A 114 15.66 -11.37 -1.68
N SER A 115 14.67 -10.92 -0.90
CA SER A 115 13.31 -11.48 -0.96
C SER A 115 12.56 -11.12 -2.26
N ILE A 116 12.94 -10.05 -2.97
CA ILE A 116 12.46 -9.76 -4.32
C ILE A 116 13.30 -10.42 -5.42
N GLY A 117 14.38 -11.13 -5.06
CA GLY A 117 15.22 -11.90 -5.98
C GLY A 117 16.46 -11.17 -6.50
N TYR A 118 16.86 -10.04 -5.89
CA TYR A 118 17.94 -9.18 -6.39
C TYR A 118 19.01 -8.92 -5.32
N SER A 119 20.22 -8.61 -5.78
CA SER A 119 21.17 -7.89 -4.94
C SER A 119 20.68 -6.45 -4.71
N ILE A 120 21.20 -5.75 -3.71
CA ILE A 120 20.82 -4.35 -3.48
C ILE A 120 21.21 -3.46 -4.66
N ASP A 121 22.40 -3.67 -5.24
CA ASP A 121 22.89 -2.88 -6.38
C ASP A 121 22.04 -3.10 -7.64
N ASP A 122 21.68 -4.35 -7.92
CA ASP A 122 20.80 -4.68 -9.04
C ASP A 122 19.40 -4.10 -8.84
N ALA A 123 18.88 -4.18 -7.60
CA ALA A 123 17.58 -3.62 -7.27
C ALA A 123 17.55 -2.09 -7.44
N LEU A 124 18.62 -1.39 -7.07
CA LEU A 124 18.75 0.05 -7.28
C LEU A 124 18.84 0.39 -8.78
N SER A 125 19.61 -0.37 -9.55
CA SER A 125 19.72 -0.23 -11.01
C SER A 125 18.36 -0.42 -11.71
N VAL A 126 17.55 -1.35 -11.21
CA VAL A 126 16.16 -1.54 -11.67
C VAL A 126 15.32 -0.32 -11.35
N ILE A 127 15.23 0.10 -10.09
CA ILE A 127 14.47 1.28 -9.64
C ILE A 127 14.83 2.55 -10.43
N LEU A 128 16.12 2.83 -10.60
CA LEU A 128 16.62 4.01 -11.32
C LEU A 128 16.27 3.94 -12.82
N GLY A 129 16.37 2.76 -13.43
CA GLY A 129 15.99 2.54 -14.83
C GLY A 129 14.51 2.84 -15.06
N MET A 130 13.63 2.44 -14.14
CA MET A 130 12.20 2.68 -14.27
C MET A 130 11.80 4.12 -13.95
N SER A 131 12.36 4.72 -12.89
CA SER A 131 12.07 6.12 -12.56
C SER A 131 12.49 7.10 -13.67
N SER A 132 13.39 6.68 -14.54
CA SER A 132 13.83 7.42 -15.73
C SER A 132 13.14 6.99 -17.04
N GLY A 133 12.19 6.05 -16.99
CA GLY A 133 11.46 5.53 -18.15
C GLY A 133 12.28 4.64 -19.09
N LYS A 134 13.49 4.21 -18.68
CA LYS A 134 14.37 3.33 -19.46
C LYS A 134 14.03 1.84 -19.34
N LYS A 135 13.27 1.47 -18.31
CA LYS A 135 12.77 0.11 -18.06
C LYS A 135 11.25 0.15 -17.97
N SER A 136 10.59 -0.93 -18.37
CA SER A 136 9.14 -1.06 -18.38
C SER A 136 8.62 -1.58 -17.04
N VAL A 137 7.35 -1.32 -16.70
CA VAL A 137 6.74 -1.89 -15.48
C VAL A 137 6.64 -3.41 -15.55
N LYS A 138 6.63 -4.00 -16.76
CA LYS A 138 6.70 -5.46 -16.97
C LYS A 138 8.00 -6.07 -16.43
N ASP A 139 9.03 -5.25 -16.21
CA ASP A 139 10.28 -5.68 -15.58
C ASP A 139 10.16 -5.84 -14.05
N PHE A 140 9.04 -5.42 -13.43
CA PHE A 140 8.73 -5.67 -12.01
C PHE A 140 8.24 -7.10 -11.73
N THR A 141 8.96 -8.09 -12.21
CA THR A 141 8.74 -9.47 -11.77
C THR A 141 9.51 -9.70 -10.45
N PRO A 142 8.89 -10.31 -9.42
CA PRO A 142 7.55 -10.90 -9.42
C PRO A 142 6.39 -10.00 -8.93
N ASP A 143 6.62 -8.78 -8.40
CA ASP A 143 5.53 -7.94 -7.86
C ASP A 143 5.88 -6.42 -7.74
N ILE A 144 5.10 -5.57 -8.44
CA ILE A 144 5.21 -4.10 -8.44
C ILE A 144 5.05 -3.45 -7.05
N VAL A 145 4.17 -4.00 -6.20
CA VAL A 145 3.87 -3.45 -4.86
C VAL A 145 5.12 -3.50 -3.99
N SER A 146 5.83 -4.62 -4.07
CA SER A 146 7.04 -4.85 -3.29
C SER A 146 8.20 -3.99 -3.72
N TRP A 147 8.31 -3.72 -5.01
CA TRP A 147 9.33 -2.83 -5.54
C TRP A 147 9.08 -1.37 -5.17
N MET A 148 7.84 -0.90 -5.27
CA MET A 148 7.48 0.44 -4.80
C MET A 148 7.77 0.58 -3.30
N SER A 149 7.41 -0.43 -2.50
CA SER A 149 7.67 -0.43 -1.05
C SER A 149 9.18 -0.39 -0.77
N PHE A 150 9.97 -1.16 -1.51
CA PHE A 150 11.43 -1.13 -1.42
C PHE A 150 11.99 0.28 -1.72
N ALA A 151 11.52 0.91 -2.80
CA ALA A 151 11.94 2.27 -3.16
C ALA A 151 11.60 3.29 -2.06
N VAL A 152 10.43 3.17 -1.43
CA VAL A 152 10.03 4.02 -0.29
C VAL A 152 10.97 3.83 0.90
N PHE A 153 11.33 2.59 1.25
CA PHE A 153 12.24 2.31 2.36
C PHE A 153 13.68 2.76 2.07
N ILE A 154 14.13 2.67 0.81
CA ILE A 154 15.41 3.23 0.37
C ILE A 154 15.40 4.76 0.45
N ASN A 155 14.31 5.40 0.02
CA ASN A 155 14.15 6.85 0.19
C ASN A 155 14.20 7.23 1.66
N ALA A 156 13.47 6.50 2.53
CA ALA A 156 13.51 6.74 3.96
C ALA A 156 14.94 6.66 4.49
N TRP A 157 15.65 5.58 4.22
CA TRP A 157 17.06 5.41 4.61
C TRP A 157 17.93 6.60 4.20
N ASN A 158 17.90 6.99 2.93
CA ASN A 158 18.72 8.09 2.38
C ASN A 158 18.42 9.46 3.03
N LEU A 159 17.28 9.63 3.72
CA LEU A 159 16.93 10.90 4.36
C LEU A 159 17.64 11.14 5.69
N TRP A 160 18.14 10.08 6.31
CA TRP A 160 18.68 10.15 7.66
C TRP A 160 19.98 9.38 7.85
N SER A 161 20.41 8.59 6.86
CA SER A 161 21.77 8.03 6.83
C SER A 161 22.77 9.05 6.30
N ASN A 162 23.98 9.07 6.88
CA ASN A 162 25.13 9.79 6.32
C ASN A 162 25.69 9.08 5.06
N GLU A 163 25.30 7.82 4.84
CA GLU A 163 25.65 7.00 3.68
C GLU A 163 24.47 6.99 2.69
N SER A 164 24.65 7.63 1.53
CA SER A 164 23.65 7.56 0.45
C SER A 164 23.83 6.28 -0.34
N VAL A 165 22.78 5.44 -0.36
CA VAL A 165 22.78 4.18 -1.11
C VAL A 165 22.55 4.42 -2.60
N VAL A 166 21.90 5.55 -2.96
CA VAL A 166 21.82 6.01 -4.35
C VAL A 166 23.03 6.90 -4.63
N PRO A 167 23.99 6.49 -5.48
CA PRO A 167 25.14 7.32 -5.80
C PRO A 167 24.65 8.57 -6.55
N ARG A 168 24.95 9.75 -6.02
CA ARG A 168 24.71 11.01 -6.72
C ARG A 168 25.83 11.18 -7.74
N ALA A 169 25.60 10.72 -8.98
CA ALA A 169 26.62 10.79 -10.03
C ALA A 169 26.91 12.25 -10.47
N ASP A 170 25.90 13.11 -10.40
CA ASP A 170 25.92 14.53 -10.78
C ASP A 170 24.84 15.34 -10.03
N GLU A 171 24.89 16.68 -10.08
CA GLU A 171 23.84 17.54 -9.50
C GLU A 171 22.48 17.38 -10.20
N SER A 172 22.46 16.88 -11.44
CA SER A 172 21.28 16.58 -12.26
C SER A 172 20.58 15.26 -11.89
N SER A 173 21.20 14.40 -11.10
CA SER A 173 20.62 13.12 -10.72
C SER A 173 19.33 13.30 -9.89
N PRO A 174 18.29 12.51 -10.16
CA PRO A 174 17.04 12.61 -9.44
C PRO A 174 17.27 12.30 -7.95
N SER A 175 16.72 13.15 -7.09
CA SER A 175 16.67 12.89 -5.65
C SER A 175 15.88 11.61 -5.34
N SER A 176 16.13 11.00 -4.19
CA SER A 176 15.39 9.81 -3.75
C SER A 176 13.87 10.03 -3.68
N TRP A 177 13.43 11.26 -3.35
CA TRP A 177 12.03 11.67 -3.45
C TRP A 177 11.50 11.58 -4.88
N GLN A 178 12.22 12.19 -5.84
CA GLN A 178 11.82 12.17 -7.25
C GLN A 178 11.80 10.76 -7.82
N ILE A 179 12.68 9.87 -7.38
CA ILE A 179 12.68 8.46 -7.78
C ILE A 179 11.37 7.80 -7.35
N VAL A 180 10.99 7.95 -6.08
CA VAL A 180 9.73 7.38 -5.57
C VAL A 180 8.52 8.02 -6.24
N ASP A 181 8.50 9.35 -6.37
CA ASP A 181 7.41 10.09 -7.02
C ASP A 181 7.19 9.61 -8.47
N SER A 182 8.27 9.49 -9.25
CA SER A 182 8.21 8.97 -10.63
C SER A 182 7.72 7.53 -10.66
N LEU A 183 8.23 6.66 -9.78
CA LEU A 183 7.80 5.26 -9.72
C LEU A 183 6.31 5.15 -9.41
N VAL A 184 5.84 5.84 -8.37
CA VAL A 184 4.43 5.84 -7.98
C VAL A 184 3.55 6.31 -9.12
N LYS A 185 3.93 7.41 -9.78
CA LYS A 185 3.19 7.93 -10.92
C LYS A 185 3.13 6.93 -12.08
N ILE A 186 4.27 6.45 -12.55
CA ILE A 186 4.36 5.50 -13.68
C ILE A 186 3.55 4.24 -13.39
N CYS A 187 3.76 3.65 -12.22
CA CYS A 187 3.09 2.40 -11.85
C CYS A 187 1.58 2.60 -11.78
N VAL A 188 1.10 3.67 -11.13
CA VAL A 188 -0.34 3.93 -11.00
C VAL A 188 -0.97 4.22 -12.36
N GLU A 189 -0.35 5.07 -13.18
CA GLU A 189 -0.88 5.39 -14.52
C GLU A 189 -0.99 4.14 -15.40
N GLU A 190 0.00 3.25 -15.37
CA GLU A 190 -0.06 1.98 -16.10
C GLU A 190 -1.19 1.07 -15.57
N GLN A 191 -1.35 0.95 -14.25
CA GLN A 191 -2.47 0.20 -13.68
C GLN A 191 -3.82 0.79 -14.04
N LEU A 192 -3.95 2.12 -14.19
CA LEU A 192 -5.19 2.77 -14.61
C LEU A 192 -5.52 2.55 -16.09
N ILE A 193 -4.50 2.44 -16.95
CA ILE A 193 -4.65 2.11 -18.37
C ILE A 193 -5.11 0.66 -18.53
N ASP A 194 -4.49 -0.27 -17.79
CA ASP A 194 -4.77 -1.69 -17.91
C ASP A 194 -6.03 -2.12 -17.15
N ALA A 195 -6.46 -1.33 -16.15
CA ALA A 195 -7.75 -1.51 -15.47
C ALA A 195 -8.90 -1.12 -16.41
N ASN A 196 -9.15 -1.96 -17.42
CA ASN A 196 -10.46 -2.04 -18.05
C ASN A 196 -11.48 -2.60 -17.04
N ARG A 197 -12.77 -2.33 -17.27
CA ARG A 197 -13.87 -2.75 -16.39
C ARG A 197 -13.72 -4.21 -15.93
N ILE A 198 -13.94 -4.44 -14.64
CA ILE A 198 -13.87 -5.76 -13.98
C ILE A 198 -14.70 -6.81 -14.74
N LEU A 199 -15.80 -6.36 -15.35
CA LEU A 199 -16.84 -7.20 -15.94
C LEU A 199 -16.61 -7.54 -17.42
N THR A 200 -15.59 -6.96 -18.07
CA THR A 200 -15.33 -7.18 -19.50
C THR A 200 -14.13 -8.07 -19.80
N SER A 201 -13.35 -8.45 -18.79
CA SER A 201 -12.20 -9.38 -18.96
C SER A 201 -11.86 -10.08 -17.64
N PRO A 202 -11.58 -11.40 -17.65
CA PRO A 202 -10.80 -12.01 -16.58
C PRO A 202 -9.42 -11.30 -16.50
N GLY A 203 -8.88 -11.11 -15.29
CA GLY A 203 -7.53 -10.54 -15.11
C GLY A 203 -7.46 -9.02 -14.86
N ASN A 204 -8.47 -8.45 -14.19
CA ASN A 204 -8.47 -7.04 -13.82
C ASN A 204 -7.36 -6.64 -12.83
N ASN A 205 -6.67 -5.54 -13.09
CA ASN A 205 -5.57 -4.99 -12.30
C ASN A 205 -5.97 -4.17 -11.06
N ILE A 206 -7.27 -4.03 -10.75
CA ILE A 206 -7.73 -3.32 -9.53
C ILE A 206 -7.13 -3.86 -8.24
N PRO A 207 -7.02 -5.19 -7.99
CA PRO A 207 -6.42 -5.68 -6.75
C PRO A 207 -4.98 -5.18 -6.57
N VAL A 208 -4.21 -5.07 -7.65
CA VAL A 208 -2.85 -4.53 -7.64
C VAL A 208 -2.89 -3.04 -7.32
N LEU A 209 -3.79 -2.27 -7.96
CA LEU A 209 -3.98 -0.84 -7.66
C LEU A 209 -4.36 -0.60 -6.19
N VAL A 210 -5.28 -1.42 -5.63
CA VAL A 210 -5.65 -1.39 -4.22
C VAL A 210 -4.43 -1.62 -3.34
N GLN A 211 -3.63 -2.65 -3.64
CA GLN A 211 -2.41 -2.96 -2.87
C GLN A 211 -1.38 -1.83 -2.96
N MET A 212 -1.17 -1.23 -4.14
CA MET A 212 -0.27 -0.07 -4.29
C MET A 212 -0.71 1.13 -3.43
N ILE A 213 -2.02 1.41 -3.39
CA ILE A 213 -2.58 2.51 -2.59
C ILE A 213 -2.50 2.25 -1.09
N THR A 214 -2.70 0.99 -0.70
CA THR A 214 -2.81 0.60 0.71
C THR A 214 -1.47 0.26 1.34
N GLU A 215 -0.46 -0.10 0.56
CA GLU A 215 0.88 -0.41 1.06
C GLU A 215 1.92 0.66 0.72
N PRO A 216 2.57 0.69 -0.46
CA PRO A 216 3.69 1.58 -0.72
C PRO A 216 3.31 3.06 -0.62
N ILE A 217 2.11 3.45 -1.08
CA ILE A 217 1.63 4.84 -0.91
C ILE A 217 1.43 5.15 0.58
N SER A 218 0.89 4.22 1.38
CA SER A 218 0.77 4.41 2.83
C SER A 218 2.14 4.59 3.51
N TRP A 219 3.12 3.76 3.15
CA TRP A 219 4.49 3.86 3.69
C TRP A 219 5.11 5.21 3.35
N HIS A 220 4.93 5.69 2.13
CA HIS A 220 5.45 6.99 1.71
C HIS A 220 4.77 8.15 2.44
N LEU A 221 3.46 8.09 2.63
CA LEU A 221 2.71 9.08 3.41
C LEU A 221 3.20 9.15 4.86
N VAL A 222 3.48 8.00 5.47
CA VAL A 222 4.03 7.92 6.83
C VAL A 222 5.41 8.58 6.90
N VAL A 223 6.28 8.34 5.92
CA VAL A 223 7.61 8.99 5.81
C VAL A 223 7.46 10.50 5.68
N ILE A 224 6.57 10.98 4.80
CA ILE A 224 6.25 12.39 4.61
C ILE A 224 5.77 13.01 5.94
N GLN A 225 4.78 12.40 6.57
CA GLN A 225 4.22 12.90 7.84
C GLN A 225 5.26 12.98 8.94
N SER A 226 6.12 11.96 9.06
CA SER A 226 7.20 11.96 10.05
C SER A 226 8.16 13.14 9.82
N CYS A 227 8.55 13.40 8.57
CA CYS A 227 9.36 14.56 8.22
C CYS A 227 8.65 15.89 8.56
N VAL A 228 7.35 16.02 8.27
CA VAL A 228 6.62 17.27 8.53
C VAL A 228 6.45 17.52 10.03
N ARG A 229 6.14 16.49 10.81
CA ARG A 229 5.97 16.60 12.26
C ARG A 229 7.27 16.98 12.98
N SER A 230 8.43 16.55 12.49
CA SER A 230 9.71 16.93 13.09
C SER A 230 10.10 18.38 12.81
N MET A 231 9.51 19.02 11.78
CA MET A 231 9.67 20.46 11.51
C MET A 231 8.71 21.36 12.30
N ALA A 232 7.63 20.80 12.87
CA ALA A 232 6.63 21.61 13.57
C ALA A 232 7.18 22.16 14.90
N PRO A 233 6.98 23.45 15.22
CA PRO A 233 7.43 24.03 16.47
C PRO A 233 6.72 23.39 17.66
N GLN A 234 7.47 22.68 18.51
CA GLN A 234 6.94 22.05 19.73
C GLN A 234 6.69 23.12 20.80
N GLY A 235 5.42 23.36 21.10
CA GLY A 235 4.99 24.35 22.10
C GLY A 235 5.53 24.06 23.52
N LYS A 236 6.01 25.12 24.17
CA LYS A 236 6.38 25.26 25.60
C LYS A 236 7.69 24.57 26.06
N LYS A 237 8.84 25.00 25.52
CA LYS A 237 10.09 25.09 26.31
C LYS A 237 10.56 26.55 26.41
N LYS A 238 10.40 27.14 27.59
CA LYS A 238 10.96 28.45 27.96
C LYS A 238 12.48 28.28 28.11
N LYS A 239 13.28 28.59 27.09
CA LYS A 239 14.72 28.90 27.27
C LYS A 239 15.31 29.73 26.13
N LYS A 240 15.88 30.87 26.56
CA LYS A 240 16.81 31.83 25.95
C LYS A 240 17.16 31.66 24.46
N GLY A 241 16.94 32.76 23.73
CA GLY A 241 17.29 32.93 22.32
C GLY A 241 18.75 32.60 22.03
N GLY A 242 18.93 31.58 21.18
CA GLY A 242 19.98 31.52 20.18
C GLY A 242 19.34 31.66 18.79
N PRO A 243 20.13 31.81 17.72
CA PRO A 243 19.61 31.90 16.36
C PRO A 243 18.73 30.69 16.09
N SER A 244 17.47 30.91 15.73
CA SER A 244 16.64 29.84 15.16
C SER A 244 17.31 29.39 13.87
N GLU A 245 17.91 28.20 13.87
CA GLU A 245 18.44 27.61 12.64
C GLU A 245 17.29 27.52 11.63
N ARG A 246 17.50 28.11 10.44
CA ARG A 246 16.50 28.07 9.37
C ARG A 246 16.27 26.62 8.95
N PRO A 247 15.02 26.20 8.69
CA PRO A 247 14.75 24.89 8.12
C PRO A 247 15.52 24.73 6.79
N ASN A 248 16.01 23.52 6.51
CA ASN A 248 16.72 23.20 5.26
C ASN A 248 15.75 23.34 4.07
N VAL A 249 15.71 24.55 3.48
CA VAL A 249 14.75 24.96 2.43
C VAL A 249 14.71 23.99 1.25
N PRO A 250 15.85 23.51 0.69
CA PRO A 250 15.85 22.48 -0.35
C PRO A 250 15.10 21.18 0.02
N ARG A 251 15.27 20.69 1.26
CA ARG A 251 14.61 19.47 1.74
C ARG A 251 13.10 19.68 1.91
N LEU A 252 12.71 20.85 2.41
CA LEU A 252 11.31 21.24 2.58
C LEU A 252 10.59 21.36 1.23
N GLN A 253 11.23 21.95 0.24
CA GLN A 253 10.73 22.02 -1.13
C GLN A 253 10.63 20.64 -1.81
N ALA A 254 11.55 19.71 -1.52
CA ALA A 254 11.46 18.34 -2.02
C ALA A 254 10.25 17.60 -1.45
N ILE A 255 10.01 17.72 -0.14
CA ILE A 255 8.82 17.13 0.52
C ILE A 255 7.54 17.75 -0.05
N GLN A 256 7.49 19.08 -0.22
CA GLN A 256 6.33 19.76 -0.79
C GLN A 256 6.03 19.28 -2.22
N ARG A 257 7.06 19.10 -3.06
CA ARG A 257 6.90 18.54 -4.41
C ARG A 257 6.37 17.10 -4.37
N SER A 258 6.88 16.28 -3.46
CA SER A 258 6.41 14.89 -3.30
C SER A 258 4.96 14.81 -2.80
N VAL A 259 4.56 15.69 -1.87
CA VAL A 259 3.17 15.84 -1.43
C VAL A 259 2.26 16.20 -2.61
N GLN A 260 2.66 17.17 -3.43
CA GLN A 260 1.89 17.57 -4.59
C GLN A 260 1.78 16.45 -5.62
N CYS A 261 2.88 15.76 -5.92
CA CYS A 261 2.88 14.59 -6.79
C CYS A 261 1.88 13.54 -6.30
N MET A 262 1.86 13.28 -4.99
CA MET A 262 0.95 12.30 -4.40
C MET A 262 -0.52 12.71 -4.45
N ILE A 263 -0.81 14.00 -4.26
CA ILE A 263 -2.16 14.55 -4.43
C ILE A 263 -2.63 14.33 -5.87
N ASP A 264 -1.80 14.66 -6.85
CA ASP A 264 -2.17 14.56 -8.26
C ASP A 264 -2.37 13.11 -8.69
N THR A 265 -1.48 12.20 -8.28
CA THR A 265 -1.64 10.75 -8.54
C THR A 265 -2.93 10.19 -7.92
N LEU A 266 -3.24 10.51 -6.66
CA LEU A 266 -4.47 10.02 -6.01
C LEU A 266 -5.74 10.62 -6.61
N ARG A 267 -5.69 11.86 -7.10
CA ARG A 267 -6.81 12.47 -7.84
C ARG A 267 -7.05 11.77 -9.17
N SER A 268 -6.01 11.37 -9.89
CA SER A 268 -6.16 10.56 -11.12
C SER A 268 -6.89 9.25 -10.83
N VAL A 269 -6.54 8.57 -9.73
CA VAL A 269 -7.26 7.37 -9.27
C VAL A 269 -8.72 7.70 -8.92
N GLN A 270 -8.98 8.77 -8.18
CA GLN A 270 -10.33 9.16 -7.78
C GLN A 270 -11.23 9.50 -8.98
N SER A 271 -10.67 10.16 -10.00
CA SER A 271 -11.34 10.43 -11.28
C SER A 271 -11.73 9.11 -11.94
N TRP A 272 -10.74 8.23 -12.14
CA TRP A 272 -10.97 6.92 -12.76
C TRP A 272 -12.01 6.10 -12.00
N LEU A 273 -11.96 6.06 -10.65
CA LEU A 273 -12.96 5.36 -9.83
C LEU A 273 -14.37 5.92 -10.07
N SER A 274 -14.50 7.23 -10.17
CA SER A 274 -15.79 7.87 -10.39
C SER A 274 -16.35 7.53 -11.79
N ASP A 275 -15.48 7.42 -12.80
CA ASP A 275 -15.85 6.99 -14.16
C ASP A 275 -16.32 5.53 -14.21
N GLN A 276 -15.81 4.66 -13.32
CA GLN A 276 -16.22 3.26 -13.27
C GLN A 276 -17.62 3.04 -12.66
N MET A 277 -18.09 3.93 -11.78
CA MET A 277 -19.33 3.80 -11.00
C MET A 277 -20.64 4.02 -11.80
N ARG A 278 -20.85 3.28 -12.90
CA ARG A 278 -22.13 3.29 -13.65
C ARG A 278 -23.30 2.68 -12.84
N PRO A 279 -24.56 2.91 -13.26
CA PRO A 279 -25.72 2.25 -12.69
C PRO A 279 -25.59 0.72 -12.75
N GLU A 280 -25.97 0.06 -11.66
CA GLU A 280 -25.85 -1.39 -11.44
C GLU A 280 -26.64 -2.20 -12.48
N GLU A 281 -27.81 -1.69 -12.88
CA GLU A 281 -28.69 -2.30 -13.89
C GLU A 281 -27.99 -2.44 -15.24
N GLN A 282 -27.28 -1.40 -15.68
CA GLN A 282 -26.57 -1.43 -16.96
C GLN A 282 -25.39 -2.42 -16.96
N ALA A 283 -24.74 -2.62 -15.80
CA ALA A 283 -23.66 -3.61 -15.66
C ALA A 283 -24.20 -5.05 -15.65
N LEU A 284 -25.35 -5.25 -15.00
CA LEU A 284 -26.06 -6.52 -14.95
C LEU A 284 -26.47 -6.97 -16.37
N ASP A 285 -27.06 -6.06 -17.15
CA ASP A 285 -27.52 -6.36 -18.52
C ASP A 285 -26.37 -6.79 -19.44
N ILE A 286 -25.22 -6.10 -19.36
CA ILE A 286 -24.02 -6.45 -20.13
C ILE A 286 -23.53 -7.86 -19.76
N LEU A 287 -23.41 -8.16 -18.48
CA LEU A 287 -22.95 -9.48 -18.03
C LEU A 287 -23.90 -10.61 -18.38
N LEU A 288 -25.20 -10.39 -18.20
CA LEU A 288 -26.21 -11.37 -18.57
C LEU A 288 -26.22 -11.64 -20.07
N SER A 289 -25.94 -10.63 -20.91
CA SER A 289 -25.83 -10.85 -22.36
C SER A 289 -24.71 -11.82 -22.75
N TYR A 290 -23.58 -11.84 -22.01
CA TYR A 290 -22.50 -12.81 -22.22
C TYR A 290 -22.88 -14.23 -21.81
N LEU A 291 -23.82 -14.40 -20.87
CA LEU A 291 -24.33 -15.69 -20.44
C LEU A 291 -25.45 -16.21 -21.35
N GLN A 292 -26.19 -15.32 -22.01
CA GLN A 292 -27.31 -15.64 -22.89
C GLN A 292 -26.89 -15.85 -24.37
N GLY A 293 -25.69 -15.44 -24.76
CA GLY A 293 -25.16 -15.56 -26.13
C GLY A 293 -24.71 -16.98 -26.46
N GLY A 294 -25.56 -17.72 -27.18
CA GLY A 294 -25.40 -19.13 -27.52
C GLY A 294 -24.12 -19.51 -28.27
N ASN A 295 -23.23 -20.17 -27.55
CA ASN A 295 -22.31 -21.16 -28.10
C ASN A 295 -22.43 -22.41 -27.22
N GLU A 296 -22.55 -23.58 -27.83
CA GLU A 296 -22.63 -24.84 -27.08
C GLU A 296 -21.33 -25.16 -26.32
N ASP A 297 -20.24 -24.44 -26.60
CA ASP A 297 -18.97 -24.53 -25.88
C ASP A 297 -18.64 -23.18 -25.23
N GLY A 298 -19.12 -22.96 -24.00
CA GLY A 298 -18.82 -21.73 -23.26
C GLY A 298 -19.44 -21.65 -21.86
N PRO A 299 -19.07 -20.63 -21.05
CA PRO A 299 -19.58 -20.46 -19.69
C PRO A 299 -21.12 -20.28 -19.64
N GLY A 300 -21.73 -19.82 -20.73
CA GLY A 300 -23.20 -19.76 -20.88
C GLY A 300 -23.87 -21.13 -20.81
N GLN A 301 -23.26 -22.19 -21.37
CA GLN A 301 -23.79 -23.54 -21.31
C GLN A 301 -23.81 -24.08 -19.87
N ILE A 302 -22.75 -23.83 -19.10
CA ILE A 302 -22.69 -24.18 -17.67
C ILE A 302 -23.80 -23.44 -16.91
N SER A 303 -23.99 -22.15 -17.21
CA SER A 303 -25.07 -21.35 -16.62
C SER A 303 -26.44 -21.97 -16.90
N CYS A 304 -26.72 -22.31 -18.17
CA CYS A 304 -27.98 -22.96 -18.56
C CYS A 304 -28.19 -24.31 -17.87
N ILE A 305 -27.16 -25.17 -17.82
CA ILE A 305 -27.26 -26.47 -17.14
C ILE A 305 -27.59 -26.29 -15.66
N LEU A 306 -26.95 -25.33 -14.99
CA LEU A 306 -27.23 -25.04 -13.59
C LEU A 306 -28.63 -24.46 -13.38
N GLU A 307 -29.12 -23.61 -14.30
CA GLU A 307 -30.49 -23.06 -14.24
C GLU A 307 -31.53 -24.16 -14.45
N GLU A 308 -31.30 -25.07 -15.40
CA GLU A 308 -32.19 -26.20 -15.66
C GLU A 308 -32.26 -27.18 -14.49
N ASN A 309 -31.12 -27.48 -13.85
CA ASN A 309 -31.07 -28.33 -12.66
C ASN A 309 -31.61 -27.65 -11.39
N SER A 310 -31.56 -26.32 -11.31
CA SER A 310 -32.25 -25.55 -10.27
C SER A 310 -33.77 -25.65 -10.43
N ALA A 311 -34.26 -25.52 -11.67
CA ALA A 311 -35.69 -25.54 -11.98
C ALA A 311 -36.30 -26.96 -11.92
N ARG A 312 -35.55 -27.98 -12.32
CA ARG A 312 -35.96 -29.39 -12.28
C ARG A 312 -35.35 -30.03 -11.04
N HIS A 313 -36.14 -30.22 -9.99
CA HIS A 313 -35.71 -30.94 -8.79
C HIS A 313 -35.20 -32.34 -9.17
N ASN A 314 -33.88 -32.47 -9.35
CA ASN A 314 -33.27 -33.66 -9.95
C ASN A 314 -33.00 -34.70 -8.84
N PRO A 315 -33.72 -35.84 -8.84
CA PRO A 315 -33.62 -36.83 -7.76
C PRO A 315 -32.27 -37.57 -7.74
N GLU A 316 -31.47 -37.47 -8.80
CA GLU A 316 -30.11 -38.03 -8.85
C GLU A 316 -29.10 -37.17 -8.08
N LEU A 317 -29.43 -35.89 -7.84
CA LEU A 317 -28.65 -35.00 -7.01
C LEU A 317 -29.03 -35.24 -5.55
N GLY A 318 -28.05 -35.58 -4.71
CA GLY A 318 -28.29 -35.72 -3.27
C GLY A 318 -28.92 -34.45 -2.66
N GLU A 319 -29.73 -34.63 -1.62
CA GLU A 319 -30.60 -33.59 -1.03
C GLU A 319 -29.90 -32.26 -0.74
N ARG A 320 -28.65 -32.30 -0.27
CA ARG A 320 -27.83 -31.11 0.00
C ARG A 320 -27.51 -30.29 -1.26
N ILE A 321 -27.24 -30.95 -2.38
CA ILE A 321 -26.92 -30.30 -3.66
C ILE A 321 -28.21 -29.74 -4.26
N ALA A 322 -29.30 -30.50 -4.23
CA ALA A 322 -30.61 -30.05 -4.68
C ALA A 322 -31.04 -28.76 -3.95
N GLN A 323 -30.98 -28.74 -2.61
CA GLN A 323 -31.30 -27.54 -1.81
C GLN A 323 -30.39 -26.34 -2.15
N SER A 324 -29.12 -26.58 -2.44
CA SER A 324 -28.18 -25.50 -2.81
C SER A 324 -28.52 -24.90 -4.18
N LEU A 325 -28.94 -25.74 -5.14
CA LEU A 325 -29.31 -25.32 -6.49
C LEU A 325 -30.66 -24.62 -6.56
N GLU A 326 -31.63 -24.96 -5.69
CA GLU A 326 -32.94 -24.27 -5.64
C GLU A 326 -32.82 -22.76 -5.45
N THR A 327 -31.80 -22.30 -4.70
CA THR A 327 -31.56 -20.87 -4.46
C THR A 327 -30.66 -20.21 -5.50
N TRP A 328 -30.13 -20.99 -6.44
CA TRP A 328 -29.16 -20.55 -7.42
C TRP A 328 -29.84 -19.97 -8.68
N SER A 329 -29.32 -18.85 -9.18
CA SER A 329 -29.69 -18.29 -10.48
C SER A 329 -28.53 -17.49 -11.06
N SER A 330 -28.39 -17.46 -12.39
CA SER A 330 -27.34 -16.67 -13.05
C SER A 330 -27.49 -15.19 -12.71
N ALA A 331 -28.72 -14.67 -12.73
CA ALA A 331 -29.01 -13.29 -12.33
C ALA A 331 -28.62 -13.00 -10.88
N GLY A 332 -28.86 -13.93 -9.95
CA GLY A 332 -28.45 -13.78 -8.55
C GLY A 332 -26.94 -13.81 -8.35
N VAL A 333 -26.21 -14.64 -9.10
CA VAL A 333 -24.73 -14.67 -9.10
C VAL A 333 -24.16 -13.38 -9.68
N VAL A 334 -24.63 -12.97 -10.87
CA VAL A 334 -24.19 -11.75 -11.54
C VAL A 334 -24.44 -10.53 -10.65
N ARG A 335 -25.63 -10.41 -10.03
CA ARG A 335 -25.94 -9.31 -9.11
C ARG A 335 -24.99 -9.28 -7.91
N ARG A 336 -24.61 -10.43 -7.35
CA ARG A 336 -23.62 -10.50 -6.26
C ARG A 336 -22.23 -10.04 -6.70
N ILE A 337 -21.80 -10.42 -7.91
CA ILE A 337 -20.51 -10.00 -8.47
C ILE A 337 -20.47 -8.49 -8.67
N VAL A 338 -21.48 -7.93 -9.35
CA VAL A 338 -21.59 -6.47 -9.59
C VAL A 338 -21.70 -5.70 -8.27
N GLY A 339 -22.47 -6.21 -7.31
CA GLY A 339 -22.60 -5.65 -5.97
C GLY A 339 -21.25 -5.59 -5.24
N ALA A 340 -20.52 -6.71 -5.22
CA ALA A 340 -19.21 -6.80 -4.58
C ALA A 340 -18.16 -5.86 -5.22
N GLU A 341 -18.16 -5.75 -6.55
CA GLU A 341 -17.33 -4.78 -7.27
C GLU A 341 -17.64 -3.34 -6.86
N LYS A 342 -18.92 -2.98 -6.84
CA LYS A 342 -19.36 -1.64 -6.46
C LYS A 342 -18.96 -1.31 -5.04
N GLU A 343 -19.10 -2.25 -4.11
CA GLU A 343 -18.64 -2.12 -2.74
C GLU A 343 -17.12 -1.90 -2.68
N LEU A 344 -16.34 -2.70 -3.42
CA LEU A 344 -14.88 -2.55 -3.51
C LEU A 344 -14.47 -1.15 -4.02
N LEU A 345 -15.10 -0.68 -5.10
CA LEU A 345 -14.82 0.65 -5.67
C LEU A 345 -15.18 1.78 -4.69
N VAL A 346 -16.29 1.64 -3.96
CA VAL A 346 -16.72 2.60 -2.93
C VAL A 346 -15.71 2.63 -1.78
N GLU A 347 -15.27 1.48 -1.28
CA GLU A 347 -14.28 1.42 -0.20
C GLU A 347 -12.92 1.96 -0.65
N LEU A 348 -12.47 1.63 -1.87
CA LEU A 348 -11.23 2.17 -2.42
C LEU A 348 -11.29 3.70 -2.55
N LYS A 349 -12.43 4.25 -3.00
CA LYS A 349 -12.64 5.70 -3.07
C LYS A 349 -12.53 6.34 -1.69
N LYS A 350 -13.14 5.76 -0.65
CA LYS A 350 -13.00 6.25 0.74
C LYS A 350 -11.55 6.27 1.21
N ILE A 351 -10.76 5.25 0.87
CA ILE A 351 -9.33 5.19 1.19
C ILE A 351 -8.58 6.34 0.50
N CYS A 352 -8.83 6.57 -0.79
CA CYS A 352 -8.24 7.69 -1.52
C CYS A 352 -8.63 9.05 -0.90
N ASP A 353 -9.91 9.24 -0.57
CA ASP A 353 -10.41 10.46 0.05
C ASP A 353 -9.73 10.74 1.40
N SER A 354 -9.55 9.70 2.22
CA SER A 354 -8.84 9.79 3.50
C SER A 354 -7.37 10.23 3.31
N LYS A 355 -6.67 9.62 2.34
CA LYS A 355 -5.26 9.95 2.02
C LYS A 355 -5.13 11.36 1.43
N LEU A 356 -6.06 11.80 0.59
CA LEU A 356 -6.10 13.15 0.05
C LEU A 356 -6.31 14.19 1.16
N LYS A 357 -7.21 13.91 2.11
CA LYS A 357 -7.43 14.77 3.29
C LYS A 357 -6.16 14.88 4.14
N LEU A 358 -5.44 13.77 4.33
CA LEU A 358 -4.16 13.74 5.02
C LEU A 358 -3.12 14.62 4.31
N LEU A 359 -2.96 14.45 3.00
CA LEU A 359 -2.03 15.22 2.19
C LEU A 359 -2.35 16.72 2.19
N ALA A 360 -3.63 17.09 2.17
CA ALA A 360 -4.05 18.49 2.29
C ALA A 360 -3.62 19.12 3.63
N SER A 361 -3.76 18.37 4.73
CA SER A 361 -3.30 18.81 6.06
C SER A 361 -1.77 18.94 6.12
N VAL A 362 -1.04 17.99 5.53
CA VAL A 362 0.42 18.03 5.43
C VAL A 362 0.87 19.22 4.58
N SER A 363 0.25 19.44 3.43
CA SER A 363 0.54 20.57 2.54
C SER A 363 0.35 21.91 3.23
N ALA A 364 -0.75 22.08 3.99
CA ALA A 364 -0.99 23.29 4.77
C ALA A 364 0.10 23.52 5.84
N SER A 365 0.53 22.45 6.51
CA SER A 365 1.59 22.50 7.53
C SER A 365 2.94 22.89 6.91
N LEU A 366 3.27 22.38 5.73
CA LEU A 366 4.49 22.72 4.99
C LEU A 366 4.49 24.18 4.54
N SER A 367 3.37 24.69 4.01
CA SER A 367 3.25 26.09 3.62
C SER A 367 3.44 27.03 4.82
N SER A 368 2.93 26.65 6.00
CA SER A 368 3.14 27.41 7.23
C SER A 368 4.59 27.36 7.76
N ALA A 369 5.40 26.38 7.35
CA ALA A 369 6.81 26.28 7.77
C ALA A 369 7.77 27.01 6.81
N LEU A 370 7.31 27.33 5.60
CA LEU A 370 8.05 28.10 4.60
C LEU A 370 7.89 29.63 4.76
N HIS A 371 6.82 30.06 5.42
CA HIS A 371 6.49 31.46 5.72
C HIS A 371 6.74 31.76 7.20
#